data_AF-A7SHR3-F1
#
_entry.id   AF-A7SHR3-F1
#
_cell.length_a   1.000
_cell.length_b   1.000
_cell.length_c   1.000
_cell.angle_alpha   90.00
_cell.angle_beta   90.00
_cell.angle_gamma   90.00
#
_symmetry.space_group_name_H-M   'P 1'
#
loop_
_entity.id
_entity.type
_entity.pdbx_description
1 polymer ?
#
loop_
_entity_poly.entity_id
_entity_poly.type
_entity_poly.pdbx_seq_one_letter_code
_entity_poly.pdbx_strand_id
1 'polypeptide(L)'
;MELFRIFFFIIGVGIFVVRLSAKPIADESLQSLIRIVSSETSFSRHVRIYSRSSKWYLRVAGSKIDARSKTTDDPNAVMVQESLSINGTIRVRLRSLVENTYICVTKDGKLTLEDNGASQNCQFLEGYRKGFTQFRSMYRNNWYLGFKKSGNIKLPKNTTKSQTASLFLVSPVGTPLPTR
;
A
#
# COMPACT_ATOMS: atom_id res chain seq x y z
N MET A 1 -29.91 49.36 -23.22
CA MET A 1 -29.98 48.41 -22.08
C MET A 1 -30.34 46.98 -22.48
N GLU A 2 -30.67 46.69 -23.75
CA GLU A 2 -31.09 45.33 -24.18
C GLU A 2 -29.93 44.40 -24.61
N LEU A 3 -28.82 44.93 -25.17
CA LEU A 3 -27.69 44.08 -25.59
C LEU A 3 -26.92 43.41 -24.45
N PHE A 4 -26.84 44.05 -23.27
CA PHE A 4 -26.11 43.51 -22.12
C PHE A 4 -26.83 42.30 -21.48
N ARG A 5 -28.17 42.23 -21.59
CA ARG A 5 -28.96 41.13 -21.03
C ARG A 5 -28.80 39.84 -21.83
N ILE A 6 -28.65 39.95 -23.15
CA ILE A 6 -28.46 38.82 -24.06
C ILE A 6 -27.07 38.18 -23.84
N PHE A 7 -26.04 38.99 -23.62
CA PHE A 7 -24.67 38.50 -23.42
C PHE A 7 -24.52 37.68 -22.14
N PHE A 8 -25.15 38.09 -21.03
CA PHE A 8 -25.16 37.31 -19.78
C PHE A 8 -26.00 36.02 -19.90
N PHE A 9 -27.05 36.02 -20.72
CA PHE A 9 -27.85 34.81 -20.94
C PHE A 9 -27.08 33.75 -21.74
N ILE A 10 -26.31 34.16 -22.76
CA ILE A 10 -25.49 33.22 -23.56
C ILE A 10 -24.30 32.68 -22.74
N ILE A 11 -23.64 33.50 -21.92
CA ILE A 11 -22.57 33.04 -21.03
C ILE A 11 -23.12 32.12 -19.94
N GLY A 12 -24.29 32.43 -19.38
CA GLY A 12 -24.96 31.60 -18.37
C GLY A 12 -25.39 30.22 -18.89
N VAL A 13 -25.92 30.15 -20.11
CA VAL A 13 -26.28 28.89 -20.77
C VAL A 13 -25.02 28.11 -21.17
N GLY A 14 -24.01 28.79 -21.72
CA GLY A 14 -22.73 28.19 -22.09
C GLY A 14 -22.04 27.47 -20.92
N ILE A 15 -21.98 28.10 -19.74
CA ILE A 15 -21.40 27.51 -18.51
C ILE A 15 -22.26 26.35 -17.97
N PHE A 16 -23.58 26.38 -18.17
CA PHE A 16 -24.48 25.31 -17.73
C PHE A 16 -24.34 24.04 -18.58
N VAL A 17 -24.07 24.16 -19.90
CA VAL A 17 -23.89 22.99 -20.78
C VAL A 17 -22.56 22.26 -20.52
N VAL A 18 -21.48 22.96 -20.16
CA VAL A 18 -20.17 22.30 -19.88
C VAL A 18 -20.18 21.53 -18.54
N ARG A 19 -21.21 21.70 -17.70
CA ARG A 19 -21.40 20.93 -16.46
C ARG A 19 -22.29 19.69 -16.60
N LEU A 20 -22.68 19.30 -17.82
CA LEU A 20 -23.33 18.01 -18.04
C LEU A 20 -22.28 16.88 -18.10
N SER A 21 -21.97 16.41 -16.90
CA SER A 21 -21.66 15.00 -16.60
C SER A 21 -20.59 14.36 -17.47
N ALA A 22 -19.32 14.59 -17.12
CA ALA A 22 -18.33 13.52 -17.22
C ALA A 22 -18.70 12.43 -16.21
N LYS A 23 -19.76 11.67 -16.49
CA LYS A 23 -19.98 10.36 -15.85
C LYS A 23 -18.81 9.49 -16.29
N PRO A 24 -18.06 8.85 -15.38
CA PRO A 24 -17.08 7.86 -15.80
C PRO A 24 -17.82 6.84 -16.67
N ILE A 25 -17.21 6.47 -17.80
CA ILE A 25 -17.71 5.39 -18.66
C ILE A 25 -17.71 4.13 -17.79
N ALA A 26 -18.83 3.86 -17.15
CA ALA A 26 -19.07 2.65 -16.40
C ALA A 26 -19.36 1.56 -17.45
N ASP A 27 -18.31 1.08 -18.09
CA ASP A 27 -18.40 -0.10 -18.94
C ASP A 27 -18.75 -1.27 -18.01
N GLU A 28 -19.99 -1.72 -18.10
CA GLU A 28 -20.55 -2.82 -17.32
C GLU A 28 -19.75 -4.11 -17.55
N SER A 29 -19.19 -4.26 -18.75
CA SER A 29 -18.25 -5.32 -19.11
C SER A 29 -16.95 -5.19 -18.31
N LEU A 30 -16.35 -4.00 -18.25
CA LEU A 30 -15.16 -3.73 -17.43
C LEU A 30 -15.43 -3.95 -15.94
N GLN A 31 -16.61 -3.57 -15.44
CA GLN A 31 -16.98 -3.82 -14.04
C GLN A 31 -17.20 -5.32 -13.76
N SER A 32 -17.79 -6.05 -14.70
CA SER A 32 -17.94 -7.51 -14.60
C SER A 32 -16.57 -8.20 -14.65
N LEU A 33 -15.66 -7.77 -15.52
CA LEU A 33 -14.29 -8.27 -15.62
C LEU A 33 -13.48 -7.94 -14.36
N ILE A 34 -13.60 -6.72 -13.81
CA ILE A 34 -12.98 -6.36 -12.53
C ILE A 34 -13.53 -7.23 -11.41
N ARG A 35 -14.83 -7.51 -11.37
CA ARG A 35 -15.43 -8.43 -10.38
C ARG A 35 -14.91 -9.86 -10.52
N ILE A 36 -14.85 -10.38 -11.75
CA ILE A 36 -14.33 -11.73 -12.05
C ILE A 36 -12.85 -11.82 -11.64
N VAL A 37 -12.01 -10.91 -12.13
CA VAL A 37 -10.56 -10.84 -11.80
C VAL A 37 -10.33 -10.65 -10.30
N SER A 38 -11.12 -9.79 -9.64
CA SER A 38 -10.98 -9.54 -8.20
C SER A 38 -11.51 -10.67 -7.32
N SER A 39 -12.36 -11.56 -7.83
CA SER A 39 -12.90 -12.67 -7.05
C SER A 39 -11.98 -13.90 -6.99
N GLU A 40 -11.08 -14.08 -7.96
CA GLU A 40 -10.36 -15.36 -8.13
C GLU A 40 -8.83 -15.30 -8.21
N THR A 41 -8.18 -14.13 -8.27
CA THR A 41 -6.71 -14.10 -8.43
C THR A 41 -6.00 -13.49 -7.23
N SER A 42 -5.52 -14.34 -6.33
CA SER A 42 -4.46 -13.95 -5.40
C SER A 42 -3.16 -13.78 -6.19
N PHE A 43 -2.69 -12.55 -6.33
CA PHE A 43 -1.44 -12.26 -7.03
C PHE A 43 -0.28 -12.23 -6.02
N SER A 44 0.78 -12.99 -6.28
CA SER A 44 1.97 -13.03 -5.43
C SER A 44 3.19 -12.52 -6.18
N ARG A 45 3.99 -11.66 -5.54
CA ARG A 45 5.25 -11.16 -6.11
C ARG A 45 6.35 -11.09 -5.07
N HIS A 46 7.59 -11.34 -5.50
CA HIS A 46 8.77 -11.11 -4.69
C HIS A 46 9.19 -9.66 -4.77
N VAL A 47 9.31 -9.01 -3.62
CA VAL A 47 9.59 -7.58 -3.50
C VAL A 47 10.67 -7.30 -2.46
N ARG A 48 11.32 -6.16 -2.61
CA ARG A 48 12.09 -5.50 -1.56
C ARG A 48 11.34 -4.25 -1.09
N ILE A 49 11.29 -4.05 0.21
CA ILE A 49 10.56 -2.93 0.82
C ILE A 49 11.57 -1.99 1.47
N TYR A 50 11.89 -0.90 0.79
CA TYR A 50 12.81 0.13 1.27
C TYR A 50 12.10 1.10 2.22
N SER A 51 12.61 1.26 3.44
CA SER A 51 12.07 2.24 4.40
C SER A 51 12.62 3.63 4.13
N ARG A 52 11.72 4.59 3.88
CA ARG A 52 12.12 6.00 3.73
C ARG A 52 12.75 6.57 4.99
N SER A 53 12.39 6.05 6.17
CA SER A 53 12.89 6.55 7.46
C SER A 53 14.29 6.03 7.79
N SER A 54 14.56 4.73 7.62
CA SER A 54 15.88 4.14 7.95
C SER A 54 16.87 4.16 6.80
N LYS A 55 16.40 4.35 5.56
CA LYS A 55 17.19 4.28 4.32
C LYS A 55 17.71 2.88 3.99
N TRP A 56 17.06 1.86 4.51
CA TRP A 56 17.44 0.46 4.36
C TRP A 56 16.20 -0.40 4.08
N TYR A 57 16.41 -1.62 3.59
CA TYR A 57 15.36 -2.56 3.31
C TYR A 57 14.88 -3.26 4.59
N LEU A 58 13.56 -3.46 4.64
CA LEU A 58 12.89 -4.39 5.55
C LEU A 58 13.58 -5.76 5.44
N ARG A 59 13.84 -6.38 6.57
CA ARG A 59 14.47 -7.68 6.70
C ARG A 59 13.80 -8.48 7.80
N VAL A 60 13.63 -9.77 7.55
CA VAL A 60 13.23 -10.76 8.56
C VAL A 60 14.31 -11.82 8.63
N ALA A 61 14.98 -11.94 9.77
CA ALA A 61 16.05 -12.90 10.00
C ALA A 61 15.82 -13.61 11.35
N GLY A 62 15.60 -14.92 11.31
CA GLY A 62 15.02 -15.69 12.40
C GLY A 62 13.74 -15.03 12.91
N SER A 63 13.65 -14.79 14.21
CA SER A 63 12.49 -14.15 14.84
C SER A 63 12.48 -12.61 14.78
N LYS A 64 13.45 -11.99 14.11
CA LYS A 64 13.66 -10.53 14.16
C LYS A 64 13.19 -9.83 12.89
N ILE A 65 12.34 -8.82 13.08
CA ILE A 65 11.94 -7.87 12.04
C ILE A 65 12.72 -6.57 12.24
N ASP A 66 13.44 -6.10 11.23
CA ASP A 66 14.04 -4.75 11.20
C ASP A 66 14.05 -4.17 9.78
N ALA A 67 14.49 -2.94 9.64
CA ALA A 67 14.74 -2.32 8.34
C ALA A 67 16.20 -1.84 8.32
N ARG A 68 17.14 -2.78 8.32
CA ARG A 68 18.59 -2.56 8.42
C ARG A 68 19.42 -3.21 7.33
N SER A 69 18.77 -3.85 6.36
CA SER A 69 19.49 -4.41 5.22
C SER A 69 19.93 -3.29 4.26
N LYS A 70 21.24 -3.16 4.04
CA LYS A 70 21.83 -2.03 3.29
C LYS A 70 21.87 -2.28 1.78
N THR A 71 21.85 -3.54 1.39
CA THR A 71 22.17 -4.02 0.06
C THR A 71 21.00 -4.82 -0.48
N THR A 72 20.96 -5.00 -1.80
CA THR A 72 19.91 -5.78 -2.46
C THR A 72 20.24 -7.28 -2.49
N ASP A 73 21.48 -7.68 -2.21
CA ASP A 73 21.92 -9.08 -2.18
C ASP A 73 21.46 -9.85 -0.93
N ASP A 74 21.05 -9.16 0.14
CA ASP A 74 20.59 -9.79 1.37
C ASP A 74 19.30 -10.60 1.13
N PRO A 75 19.34 -11.95 1.23
CA PRO A 75 18.18 -12.79 0.96
C PRO A 75 17.07 -12.59 2.00
N ASN A 76 17.43 -12.23 3.24
CA ASN A 76 16.48 -11.98 4.32
C ASN A 76 15.67 -10.68 4.11
N ALA A 77 16.06 -9.86 3.14
CA ALA A 77 15.38 -8.61 2.77
C ALA A 77 14.39 -8.78 1.60
N VAL A 78 14.11 -10.02 1.20
CA VAL A 78 13.11 -10.36 0.19
C VAL A 78 11.81 -10.78 0.86
N MET A 79 10.72 -10.11 0.50
CA MET A 79 9.38 -10.44 0.95
C MET A 79 8.55 -10.99 -0.20
N VAL A 80 7.67 -11.92 0.11
CA VAL A 80 6.55 -12.30 -0.75
C VAL A 80 5.35 -11.43 -0.37
N GLN A 81 4.94 -10.56 -1.28
CA GLN A 81 3.74 -9.76 -1.13
C GLN A 81 2.59 -10.47 -1.84
N GLU A 82 1.67 -11.01 -1.04
CA GLU A 82 0.50 -11.75 -1.51
C GLU A 82 -0.71 -10.80 -1.47
N SER A 83 -1.22 -10.44 -2.64
CA SER A 83 -2.41 -9.60 -2.79
C SER A 83 -3.69 -10.42 -2.63
N LEU A 84 -4.60 -9.91 -1.83
CA LEU A 84 -5.96 -10.40 -1.64
C LEU A 84 -6.88 -9.27 -2.11
N SER A 85 -7.48 -9.42 -3.29
CA SER A 85 -8.49 -8.47 -3.75
C SER A 85 -9.83 -8.91 -3.19
N ILE A 86 -10.47 -8.06 -2.39
CA ILE A 86 -11.84 -8.28 -1.93
C ILE A 86 -12.58 -6.96 -2.09
N ASN A 87 -13.61 -6.93 -2.96
CA ASN A 87 -14.49 -5.78 -3.15
C ASN A 87 -13.76 -4.46 -3.51
N GLY A 88 -12.80 -4.53 -4.44
CA GLY A 88 -12.06 -3.35 -4.93
C GLY A 88 -11.02 -2.78 -3.95
N THR A 89 -10.83 -3.41 -2.79
CA THR A 89 -9.80 -3.03 -1.82
C THR A 89 -8.62 -3.99 -1.92
N ILE A 90 -7.42 -3.46 -2.18
CA ILE A 90 -6.18 -4.24 -2.22
C ILE A 90 -5.70 -4.47 -0.79
N ARG A 91 -5.93 -5.67 -0.28
CA ARG A 91 -5.29 -6.18 0.93
C ARG A 91 -4.05 -6.94 0.53
N VAL A 92 -3.05 -6.93 1.40
CA VAL A 92 -1.80 -7.67 1.20
C VAL A 92 -1.40 -8.40 2.46
N ARG A 93 -0.76 -9.56 2.29
CA ARG A 93 0.03 -10.22 3.32
C ARG A 93 1.51 -10.08 2.95
N LEU A 94 2.35 -9.91 3.97
CA LEU A 94 3.79 -9.78 3.80
C LEU A 94 4.46 -10.98 4.47
N ARG A 95 4.94 -11.92 3.66
CA ARG A 95 5.66 -13.11 4.13
C ARG A 95 7.15 -12.99 3.84
N SER A 96 8.00 -13.38 4.79
CA SER A 96 9.43 -13.50 4.53
C SER A 96 9.68 -14.63 3.53
N LEU A 97 10.49 -14.38 2.50
CA LEU A 97 10.83 -15.45 1.55
C LEU A 97 11.67 -16.55 2.21
N VAL A 98 12.64 -16.16 3.05
CA VAL A 98 13.58 -17.10 3.68
C VAL A 98 12.96 -17.82 4.87
N GLU A 99 12.36 -17.06 5.79
CA GLU A 99 11.82 -17.61 7.04
C GLU A 99 10.41 -18.21 6.87
N ASN A 100 9.76 -17.95 5.73
CA ASN A 100 8.39 -18.38 5.43
C ASN A 100 7.31 -17.91 6.44
N THR A 101 7.61 -16.96 7.31
CA THR A 101 6.67 -16.39 8.28
C THR A 101 6.04 -15.08 7.81
N TYR A 102 4.80 -14.83 8.21
CA TYR A 102 4.05 -13.60 7.94
C TYR A 102 4.30 -12.52 8.99
N ILE A 103 4.44 -11.27 8.56
CA ILE A 103 4.42 -10.11 9.47
C ILE A 103 2.99 -9.86 9.92
N CYS A 104 2.74 -9.94 11.22
CA CYS A 104 1.42 -9.77 11.82
C CYS A 104 1.45 -8.72 12.93
N VAL A 105 0.26 -8.24 13.32
CA VAL A 105 0.10 -7.22 14.37
C VAL A 105 -0.69 -7.78 15.54
N THR A 106 -0.04 -7.93 16.68
CA THR A 106 -0.70 -8.35 17.93
C THR A 106 -1.75 -7.34 18.39
N LYS A 107 -2.65 -7.80 19.28
CA LYS A 107 -3.67 -6.95 19.92
C LYS A 107 -3.10 -5.72 20.64
N ASP A 108 -1.87 -5.81 21.13
CA ASP A 108 -1.17 -4.74 21.86
C ASP A 108 -0.40 -3.79 20.93
N GLY A 109 -0.51 -3.97 19.62
CA GLY A 109 0.10 -3.14 18.59
C GLY A 109 1.60 -3.34 18.44
N LYS A 110 2.08 -4.57 18.67
CA LYS A 110 3.45 -5.02 18.36
C LYS A 110 3.45 -5.85 17.08
N LEU A 111 4.57 -5.84 16.36
CA LEU A 111 4.78 -6.77 15.24
C LEU A 111 5.19 -8.14 15.78
N THR A 112 4.71 -9.18 15.12
CA THR A 112 5.05 -10.59 15.35
C THR A 112 5.27 -11.29 14.00
N LEU A 113 5.87 -12.47 14.07
CA LEU A 113 5.97 -13.39 12.95
C LEU A 113 5.07 -14.60 13.25
N GLU A 114 4.23 -14.98 12.29
CA GLU A 114 3.30 -16.11 12.42
C GLU A 114 3.39 -17.00 11.18
N ASP A 115 3.32 -18.31 11.34
CA ASP A 115 3.38 -19.26 10.23
C ASP A 115 2.12 -19.23 9.35
N ASN A 116 0.98 -18.86 9.95
CA ASN A 116 -0.29 -18.74 9.26
C ASN A 116 -0.68 -17.28 9.07
N GLY A 117 -0.71 -16.81 7.82
CA GLY A 117 -1.10 -15.44 7.47
C GLY A 117 -2.60 -15.23 7.24
N ALA A 118 -3.45 -16.26 7.40
CA ALA A 118 -4.87 -16.21 7.03
C ALA A 118 -5.65 -15.16 7.84
N SER A 119 -5.29 -15.00 9.10
CA SER A 119 -5.92 -14.12 10.07
C SER A 119 -5.84 -12.63 9.67
N GLN A 120 -6.81 -11.85 10.11
CA GLN A 120 -6.90 -10.43 9.77
C GLN A 120 -5.73 -9.60 10.34
N ASN A 121 -5.09 -10.04 11.43
CA ASN A 121 -3.92 -9.38 12.02
C ASN A 121 -2.66 -9.48 11.15
N CYS A 122 -2.60 -10.40 10.20
CA CYS A 122 -1.51 -10.55 9.23
C CYS A 122 -1.78 -9.84 7.90
N GLN A 123 -2.90 -9.12 7.79
CA GLN A 123 -3.31 -8.43 6.58
C GLN A 123 -3.11 -6.92 6.73
N PHE A 124 -2.67 -6.28 5.66
CA PHE A 124 -2.52 -4.84 5.55
C PHE A 124 -3.28 -4.32 4.35
N LEU A 125 -3.76 -3.09 4.44
CA LEU A 125 -4.20 -2.33 3.28
C LEU A 125 -3.00 -1.61 2.69
N GLU A 126 -2.72 -1.90 1.42
CA GLU A 126 -1.76 -1.13 0.65
C GLU A 126 -2.41 0.18 0.22
N GLY A 127 -1.76 1.29 0.52
CA GLY A 127 -2.18 2.62 0.08
C GLY A 127 -1.00 3.49 -0.25
N TYR A 128 -1.28 4.69 -0.78
CA TYR A 128 -0.22 5.61 -1.22
C TYR A 128 -0.32 6.96 -0.51
N ARG A 129 0.85 7.53 -0.21
CA ARG A 129 0.97 8.88 0.34
C ARG A 129 2.28 9.53 -0.07
N LYS A 130 2.20 10.72 -0.66
CA LYS A 130 3.36 11.51 -1.10
C LYS A 130 4.32 10.71 -2.01
N GLY A 131 3.78 9.87 -2.90
CA GLY A 131 4.55 9.00 -3.79
C GLY A 131 5.19 7.77 -3.13
N PHE A 132 4.88 7.50 -1.85
CA PHE A 132 5.35 6.30 -1.15
C PHE A 132 4.19 5.35 -0.84
N THR A 133 4.50 4.07 -0.75
CA THR A 133 3.58 3.02 -0.29
C THR A 133 3.46 3.08 1.23
N GLN A 134 2.27 2.78 1.75
CA GLN A 134 1.98 2.60 3.17
C GLN A 134 1.22 1.29 3.39
N PHE A 135 1.55 0.58 4.48
CA PHE A 135 0.84 -0.62 4.89
C PHE A 135 0.07 -0.33 6.18
N ARG A 136 -1.24 -0.19 6.05
CA ARG A 136 -2.15 0.06 7.18
C ARG A 136 -2.67 -1.27 7.71
N SER A 137 -2.57 -1.52 9.01
CA SER A 137 -3.06 -2.77 9.60
C SER A 137 -4.57 -2.94 9.37
N MET A 138 -5.00 -4.13 8.98
CA MET A 138 -6.42 -4.51 8.97
C MET A 138 -6.95 -4.77 10.38
N TYR A 139 -6.09 -4.98 11.37
CA TYR A 139 -6.49 -5.21 12.76
C TYR A 139 -7.02 -3.93 13.43
N ARG A 140 -6.36 -2.79 13.19
CA ARG A 140 -6.83 -1.45 13.60
C ARG A 140 -6.50 -0.38 12.56
N ASN A 141 -7.52 0.38 12.16
CA ASN A 141 -7.46 1.32 11.03
C ASN A 141 -6.52 2.52 11.20
N ASN A 142 -6.01 2.81 12.40
CA ASN A 142 -5.05 3.90 12.65
C ASN A 142 -3.61 3.42 12.84
N TRP A 143 -3.35 2.11 12.72
CA TRP A 143 -2.04 1.52 12.91
C TRP A 143 -1.36 1.24 11.58
N TYR A 144 -0.07 1.56 11.51
CA TYR A 144 0.72 1.42 10.30
C TYR A 144 1.99 0.64 10.56
N LEU A 145 2.42 -0.17 9.60
CA LEU A 145 3.78 -0.68 9.60
C LEU A 145 4.75 0.50 9.58
N GLY A 146 5.80 0.45 10.39
CA GLY A 146 6.78 1.51 10.39
C GLY A 146 8.10 1.18 11.08
N PHE A 147 9.13 1.90 10.67
CA PHE A 147 10.47 1.79 11.22
C PHE A 147 10.99 3.15 11.68
N LYS A 148 11.78 3.13 12.75
CA LYS A 148 12.53 4.30 13.23
C LYS A 148 13.69 4.57 12.27
N LYS A 149 14.29 5.76 12.37
CA LYS A 149 15.54 6.10 11.64
C LYS A 149 16.67 5.09 11.88
N SER A 150 16.72 4.49 13.08
CA SER A 150 17.70 3.46 13.43
C SER A 150 17.47 2.10 12.78
N GLY A 151 16.40 1.93 12.00
CA GLY A 151 15.99 0.65 11.40
C GLY A 151 15.24 -0.28 12.36
N ASN A 152 15.16 0.05 13.66
CA ASN A 152 14.30 -0.71 14.59
C ASN A 152 12.82 -0.49 14.29
N ILE A 153 12.00 -1.48 14.61
CA ILE A 153 10.54 -1.39 14.54
C ILE A 153 10.05 -0.15 15.30
N LYS A 154 9.13 0.59 14.68
CA LYS A 154 8.25 1.51 15.38
C LYS A 154 6.90 0.81 15.53
N LEU A 155 6.51 0.55 16.78
CA LEU A 155 5.29 -0.20 17.09
C LEU A 155 4.10 0.33 16.28
N PRO A 156 3.32 -0.53 15.60
CA PRO A 156 2.16 -0.09 14.81
C PRO A 156 1.22 0.86 15.54
N LYS A 157 0.98 0.64 16.84
CA LYS A 157 0.15 1.54 17.67
C LYS A 157 0.68 2.96 17.81
N ASN A 158 1.98 3.15 17.62
CA ASN A 158 2.67 4.44 17.72
C ASN A 158 3.03 5.00 16.34
N THR A 159 2.65 4.31 15.25
CA THR A 159 2.94 4.69 13.88
C THR A 159 1.67 5.16 13.19
N THR A 160 1.66 6.41 12.74
CA THR A 160 0.50 7.02 12.10
C THR A 160 0.75 7.29 10.61
N LYS A 161 -0.34 7.47 9.85
CA LYS A 161 -0.32 7.83 8.42
C LYS A 161 0.60 9.02 8.12
N SER A 162 0.71 9.99 9.03
CA SER A 162 1.42 11.24 8.80
C SER A 162 2.95 11.11 8.85
N GLN A 163 3.46 10.11 9.57
CA GLN A 163 4.88 9.98 9.90
C GLN A 163 5.71 9.38 8.76
N THR A 164 6.94 9.86 8.59
CA THR A 164 7.93 9.30 7.64
C THR A 164 8.24 7.83 7.92
N ALA A 165 8.10 7.39 9.17
CA ALA A 165 8.27 6.00 9.57
C ALA A 165 7.39 5.01 8.80
N SER A 166 6.25 5.48 8.28
CA SER A 166 5.24 4.68 7.56
C SER A 166 5.36 4.73 6.04
N LEU A 167 6.43 5.33 5.49
CA LEU A 167 6.60 5.54 4.05
C LEU A 167 7.63 4.56 3.48
N PHE A 168 7.23 3.83 2.44
CA PHE A 168 8.03 2.78 1.81
C PHE A 168 8.12 2.93 0.30
N LEU A 169 9.20 2.43 -0.29
CA LEU A 169 9.28 2.11 -1.72
C LEU A 169 9.28 0.59 -1.84
N VAL A 170 8.38 0.06 -2.68
CA VAL A 170 8.25 -1.37 -2.94
C VAL A 170 8.75 -1.61 -4.35
N SER A 171 9.75 -2.48 -4.49
CA SER A 171 10.38 -2.76 -5.78
C SER A 171 10.40 -4.28 -6.02
N PRO A 172 10.03 -4.76 -7.21
CA PRO A 172 10.19 -6.17 -7.56
C PRO A 172 11.66 -6.64 -7.41
N VAL A 173 11.85 -7.90 -7.06
CA VAL A 173 13.18 -8.52 -7.15
C VAL A 173 13.54 -8.67 -8.63
N GLY A 174 14.72 -8.20 -9.04
CA GLY A 174 15.20 -8.28 -10.43
C GLY A 174 15.05 -7.00 -11.25
N THR A 175 14.30 -6.00 -10.77
CA THR A 175 14.32 -4.66 -11.39
C THR A 175 15.58 -3.88 -10.98
N PRO A 176 16.36 -3.34 -11.93
CA PRO A 176 17.43 -2.40 -11.64
C PRO A 176 16.85 -1.17 -10.92
N LEU A 177 17.44 -0.77 -9.79
CA LEU A 177 17.06 0.47 -9.13
C LEU A 177 17.57 1.66 -9.95
N PRO A 178 16.84 2.77 -10.01
CA PRO A 178 17.40 4.01 -10.54
C PRO A 178 18.59 4.40 -9.65
N THR A 179 19.79 4.28 -10.21
CA THR A 179 21.01 4.82 -9.61
C THR A 179 20.87 6.33 -9.56
N ARG A 180 21.04 6.90 -8.37
CA ARG A 180 21.00 8.34 -8.15
C ARG A 180 22.27 8.99 -8.65
#